data_AF-P54360-F1
#
_entry.id   AF-P54360-F1
#
_cell.length_a   1.000
_cell.length_b   1.000
_cell.length_c   1.000
_cell.angle_alpha   90.00
_cell.angle_beta   90.00
_cell.angle_gamma   90.00
#
_symmetry.space_group_name_H-M   'P 1'
#
loop_
_entity.id
_entity.type
_entity.pdbx_description
1 polymer ?
#
loop_
_entity_poly.entity_id
_entity_poly.type
_entity_poly.pdbx_seq_one_letter_code
_entity_poly.pdbx_strand_id
1 'polypeptide(L)'
;MYDIKRLEAGQQKLQQAQQPLGLDLSGQQQQLTCSVITAPEHRANPNPSSISQSNPSEATHMTLLTLRRRRSLQRRACLLSILAAFVFGMALGVVVPMFGLPRHQDSPPDLPEEQIQMVAVEPLSSYRVEFIKETDELSAEQVFRNAFHLEQDKDAPDSMVVKKLDTNDGSIKEFHVQRTASGRYRKGPERRLSKKMPERVQPQETSRSPTTSPTNPTSEHQAGFIEEDVYWGPTVEQALPKGFAAKDQVSWERFVGEQGRVVRLEQGCGRMQNRMVVFADGTRACARYRQNTDQIQGEIFSYYLGQLLNISNLAPSAATVVDTSTPNWAAALGDITQAQWKERRPVVLTRWLSDLEPAGIPQPFQPLERHLNKHDVWNLTRHMQSERQAQSQPHGLLKRLGAASSPGSAHQSNAIEETGTGTETANGALVQRLIELAQWSDLIVFDYLIANLDRVVNNLYNFQWNADIMAAPAHNLARQSASQLLVFLDNESGLLHGYRLLKKYEAYHSLLLDNLCVFRRPTIDALRRLRAAGAGRRLRDLFERTTSAGVRDVLPSLPDKSVKILVERIDRVLGQVQKCQGS
;
A
#
# COMPACT_ATOMS: atom_id res chain seq x y z
N MET A 1 10.40 1.01 7.71
CA MET A 1 10.02 2.44 7.65
C MET A 1 11.20 3.41 7.64
N TYR A 2 12.34 3.11 8.27
CA TYR A 2 13.46 4.07 8.42
C TYR A 2 14.19 4.44 7.11
N ASP A 3 14.27 3.55 6.11
CA ASP A 3 15.20 3.73 4.99
C ASP A 3 14.63 4.61 3.85
N ILE A 4 13.34 4.46 3.51
CA ILE A 4 12.67 5.32 2.50
C ILE A 4 12.62 6.77 3.00
N LYS A 5 12.21 6.99 4.26
CA LYS A 5 12.20 8.32 4.87
C LYS A 5 13.60 8.92 5.00
N ARG A 6 14.64 8.09 5.20
CA ARG A 6 16.04 8.57 5.26
C ARG A 6 16.57 8.94 3.87
N LEU A 7 16.16 8.23 2.82
CA LEU A 7 16.45 8.61 1.43
C LEU A 7 15.71 9.91 1.04
N GLU A 8 14.45 10.06 1.45
CA GLU A 8 13.70 11.31 1.28
C GLU A 8 14.36 12.47 2.03
N ALA A 9 14.76 12.28 3.29
CA ALA A 9 15.43 13.29 4.10
C ALA A 9 16.85 13.62 3.58
N GLY A 10 17.58 12.63 3.08
CA GLY A 10 18.91 12.79 2.48
C GLY A 10 18.87 13.63 1.20
N GLN A 11 17.88 13.42 0.35
CA GLN A 11 17.69 14.23 -0.87
C GLN A 11 17.18 15.64 -0.55
N GLN A 12 16.34 15.82 0.47
CA GLN A 12 15.93 17.15 0.93
C GLN A 12 17.13 17.98 1.42
N LYS A 13 18.09 17.37 2.14
CA LYS A 13 19.33 18.06 2.57
C LYS A 13 20.22 18.45 1.40
N LEU A 14 20.37 17.59 0.38
CA LEU A 14 21.17 17.89 -0.81
C LEU A 14 20.58 19.04 -1.65
N GLN A 15 19.26 19.17 -1.70
CA GLN A 15 18.59 20.27 -2.40
C GLN A 15 18.58 21.57 -1.59
N GLN A 16 18.59 21.51 -0.25
CA GLN A 16 18.78 22.69 0.60
C GLN A 16 20.20 23.25 0.51
N ALA A 17 21.21 22.42 0.25
CA ALA A 17 22.61 22.84 0.09
C ALA A 17 22.93 23.51 -1.26
N GLN A 18 21.98 23.52 -2.23
CA GLN A 18 22.16 24.13 -3.55
C GLN A 18 21.49 25.52 -3.69
N GLN A 19 21.11 26.16 -2.59
CA GLN A 19 20.64 27.56 -2.59
C GLN A 19 21.72 28.49 -2.02
N PRO A 20 21.96 29.66 -2.64
CA PRO A 20 23.03 30.56 -2.21
C PRO A 20 22.74 31.12 -0.82
N LEU A 21 23.76 31.07 0.05
CA LEU A 21 23.72 31.59 1.43
C LEU A 21 23.38 33.08 1.43
N GLY A 22 22.21 33.42 1.96
CA GLY A 22 21.91 34.72 2.54
C GLY A 22 22.00 34.60 4.06
N LEU A 23 23.01 35.25 4.65
CA LEU A 23 23.15 35.43 6.09
C LEU A 23 22.00 36.27 6.64
N ASP A 24 21.36 35.83 7.72
CA ASP A 24 21.14 36.74 8.84
C ASP A 24 21.00 36.03 10.19
N LEU A 25 21.64 36.62 11.20
CA LEU A 25 21.71 36.17 12.58
C LEU A 25 20.58 36.79 13.40
N SER A 26 19.73 35.97 14.02
CA SER A 26 19.14 36.33 15.32
C SER A 26 18.56 35.09 15.99
N GLY A 27 19.10 34.75 17.16
CA GLY A 27 18.66 33.61 17.96
C GLY A 27 17.36 33.88 18.71
N GLN A 28 16.57 32.83 18.90
CA GLN A 28 15.65 32.70 20.02
C GLN A 28 15.38 31.21 20.29
N GLN A 29 15.70 30.78 21.52
CA GLN A 29 15.40 29.46 22.07
C GLN A 29 13.88 29.22 22.06
N GLN A 30 13.42 28.14 21.44
CA GLN A 30 12.05 27.65 21.57
C GLN A 30 12.00 26.40 22.45
N GLN A 31 11.43 26.56 23.65
CA GLN A 31 10.87 25.46 24.44
C GLN A 31 9.58 24.97 23.75
N LEU A 32 9.55 23.70 23.37
CA LEU A 32 8.37 23.04 22.79
C LEU A 32 7.52 22.40 23.90
N THR A 33 6.37 23.00 24.21
CA THR A 33 5.29 22.38 24.98
C THR A 33 4.09 22.12 24.06
N CYS A 34 3.70 20.85 23.90
CA CYS A 34 2.48 20.48 23.17
C CYS A 34 1.28 20.45 24.12
N SER A 35 0.42 21.46 24.02
CA SER A 35 -0.90 21.51 24.67
C SER A 35 -1.97 20.98 23.72
N VAL A 36 -2.77 20.01 24.18
CA VAL A 36 -3.99 19.54 23.49
C VAL A 36 -5.14 20.44 23.92
N ILE A 37 -5.72 21.21 23.00
CA ILE A 37 -6.88 22.07 23.26
C ILE A 37 -8.17 21.30 22.95
N THR A 38 -9.03 21.17 23.95
CA THR A 38 -10.42 20.70 23.89
C THR A 38 -11.35 21.80 23.35
N ALA A 39 -12.43 21.41 22.68
CA ALA A 39 -13.41 22.29 22.02
C ALA A 39 -14.06 23.32 22.97
N PRO A 40 -14.52 24.49 22.47
CA PRO A 40 -15.16 25.51 23.28
C PRO A 40 -16.65 25.19 23.51
N GLU A 41 -17.09 25.19 24.77
CA GLU A 41 -18.51 25.17 25.14
C GLU A 41 -19.13 26.57 24.99
N HIS A 42 -20.27 26.62 24.31
CA HIS A 42 -21.10 27.81 24.22
C HIS A 42 -21.89 28.02 25.52
N ARG A 43 -21.72 29.18 26.15
CA ARG A 43 -22.57 29.69 27.24
C ARG A 43 -23.90 30.24 26.71
N ALA A 44 -25.01 29.81 27.30
CA ALA A 44 -26.25 30.59 27.43
C ALA A 44 -26.98 30.20 28.73
N ASN A 45 -27.70 31.16 29.30
CA ASN A 45 -28.07 31.35 30.70
C ASN A 45 -29.22 30.46 31.25
N PRO A 46 -29.47 30.49 32.59
CA PRO A 46 -30.16 29.41 33.32
C PRO A 46 -31.65 29.66 33.55
N ASN A 47 -32.41 28.57 33.76
CA ASN A 47 -33.49 28.52 34.74
C ASN A 47 -33.85 27.06 35.11
N PRO A 48 -34.29 26.77 36.36
CA PRO A 48 -34.35 25.41 36.87
C PRO A 48 -35.79 24.87 36.93
N SER A 49 -35.99 23.64 36.45
CA SER A 49 -36.99 22.73 37.01
C SER A 49 -36.73 21.28 36.59
N SER A 50 -36.64 20.46 37.63
CA SER A 50 -36.71 19.00 37.71
C SER A 50 -37.29 18.25 36.50
N ILE A 51 -36.61 17.17 36.08
CA ILE A 51 -37.08 15.78 36.22
C ILE A 51 -35.96 14.81 35.81
N SER A 52 -35.77 13.81 36.67
CA SER A 52 -34.89 12.65 36.62
C SER A 52 -34.86 11.93 35.26
N GLN A 53 -33.65 11.70 34.71
CA GLN A 53 -33.32 10.55 33.86
C GLN A 53 -31.79 10.34 33.80
N SER A 54 -31.39 9.07 33.91
CA SER A 54 -30.03 8.52 34.03
C SER A 54 -29.13 8.83 32.82
N ASN A 55 -27.93 9.37 33.06
CA ASN A 55 -26.96 9.75 32.02
C ASN A 55 -25.85 8.68 31.78
N PRO A 56 -25.45 8.41 30.52
CA PRO A 56 -24.36 7.49 30.16
C PRO A 56 -22.96 8.13 30.21
N SER A 57 -22.76 9.24 30.93
CA SER A 57 -21.52 10.03 30.85
C SER A 57 -20.34 9.47 31.68
N GLU A 58 -20.58 8.58 32.65
CA GLU A 58 -19.51 8.03 33.50
C GLU A 58 -18.63 6.99 32.80
N ALA A 59 -19.14 6.26 31.81
CA ALA A 59 -18.38 5.22 31.10
C ALA A 59 -17.28 5.81 30.17
N THR A 60 -17.53 6.96 29.56
CA THR A 60 -16.58 7.67 28.69
C THR A 60 -15.44 8.33 29.48
N HIS A 61 -15.69 8.79 30.70
CA HIS A 61 -14.69 9.49 31.51
C HIS A 61 -13.66 8.51 32.13
N MET A 62 -14.11 7.33 32.55
CA MET A 62 -13.24 6.24 33.03
C MET A 62 -12.31 5.70 31.92
N THR A 63 -12.78 5.64 30.68
CA THR A 63 -12.00 5.15 29.53
C THR A 63 -10.91 6.14 29.08
N LEU A 64 -11.18 7.45 29.15
CA LEU A 64 -10.19 8.48 28.84
C LEU A 64 -9.07 8.61 29.90
N LEU A 65 -9.41 8.42 31.18
CA LEU A 65 -8.42 8.46 32.27
C LEU A 65 -7.47 7.25 32.22
N THR A 66 -7.95 6.06 31.88
CA THR A 66 -7.12 4.86 31.72
C THR A 66 -6.19 4.97 30.49
N LEU A 67 -6.66 5.56 29.39
CA LEU A 67 -5.83 5.85 28.20
C LEU A 67 -4.75 6.92 28.46
N ARG A 68 -5.06 7.97 29.23
CA ARG A 68 -4.06 9.00 29.63
C ARG A 68 -2.99 8.41 30.55
N ARG A 69 -3.36 7.52 31.48
CA ARG A 69 -2.40 6.87 32.41
C ARG A 69 -1.46 5.91 31.68
N ARG A 70 -1.95 5.14 30.69
CA ARG A 70 -1.10 4.28 29.84
C ARG A 70 -0.11 5.08 28.98
N ARG A 71 -0.55 6.21 28.41
CA ARG A 71 0.32 7.08 27.59
C ARG A 71 1.42 7.78 28.40
N SER A 72 1.19 8.12 29.67
CA SER A 72 2.25 8.73 30.51
C SER A 72 3.31 7.71 30.93
N LEU A 73 2.91 6.46 31.23
CA LEU A 73 3.82 5.35 31.50
C LEU A 73 4.70 5.01 30.29
N GLN A 74 4.14 4.99 29.09
CA GLN A 74 4.89 4.71 27.86
C GLN A 74 5.89 5.83 27.52
N ARG A 75 5.55 7.10 27.79
CA ARG A 75 6.50 8.23 27.66
C ARG A 75 7.64 8.14 28.66
N ARG A 76 7.36 7.77 29.92
CA ARG A 76 8.41 7.55 30.94
C ARG A 76 9.34 6.39 30.57
N ALA A 77 8.80 5.28 30.08
CA ALA A 77 9.60 4.13 29.63
C ALA A 77 10.52 4.48 28.45
N CYS A 78 10.03 5.24 27.46
CA CYS A 78 10.83 5.68 26.32
C CYS A 78 11.94 6.68 26.72
N LEU A 79 11.65 7.62 27.63
CA LEU A 79 12.67 8.51 28.18
C LEU A 79 13.75 7.74 28.96
N LEU A 80 13.36 6.75 29.77
CA LEU A 80 14.29 5.89 30.49
C LEU A 80 15.16 5.04 29.53
N SER A 81 14.58 4.50 28.44
CA SER A 81 15.37 3.73 27.47
C SER A 81 16.38 4.60 26.70
N ILE A 82 16.01 5.84 26.36
CA ILE A 82 16.92 6.80 25.71
C ILE A 82 18.07 7.18 26.65
N LEU A 83 17.76 7.47 27.92
CA LEU A 83 18.78 7.75 28.94
C LEU A 83 19.71 6.57 29.17
N ALA A 84 19.18 5.35 29.28
CA ALA A 84 19.98 4.13 29.42
C ALA A 84 20.91 3.93 28.22
N ALA A 85 20.40 4.05 26.99
CA ALA A 85 21.21 3.93 25.77
C ALA A 85 22.31 5.00 25.70
N PHE A 86 22.03 6.24 26.12
CA PHE A 86 23.02 7.31 26.18
C PHE A 86 24.12 7.02 27.21
N VAL A 87 23.76 6.53 28.40
CA VAL A 87 24.72 6.15 29.45
C VAL A 87 25.58 4.97 29.01
N PHE A 88 25.00 3.92 28.42
CA PHE A 88 25.77 2.79 27.86
C PHE A 88 26.66 3.22 26.70
N GLY A 89 26.19 4.12 25.82
CA GLY A 89 26.99 4.67 24.72
C GLY A 89 28.19 5.49 25.22
N MET A 90 28.00 6.31 26.25
CA MET A 90 29.08 7.05 26.92
C MET A 90 30.04 6.11 27.65
N ALA A 91 29.53 5.11 28.37
CA ALA A 91 30.37 4.13 29.05
C ALA A 91 31.22 3.35 28.04
N LEU A 92 30.64 2.84 26.95
CA LEU A 92 31.41 2.14 25.91
C LEU A 92 32.37 3.09 25.18
N GLY A 93 31.94 4.31 24.87
CA GLY A 93 32.76 5.31 24.17
C GLY A 93 33.93 5.86 24.99
N VAL A 94 33.85 5.85 26.32
CA VAL A 94 34.94 6.33 27.20
C VAL A 94 35.76 5.17 27.79
N VAL A 95 35.13 4.04 28.10
CA VAL A 95 35.79 2.90 28.77
C VAL A 95 36.49 1.98 27.78
N VAL A 96 35.93 1.73 26.60
CA VAL A 96 36.57 0.84 25.59
C VAL A 96 37.90 1.43 25.07
N PRO A 97 38.06 2.74 24.87
CA PRO A 97 39.37 3.30 24.52
C PRO A 97 40.39 3.33 25.67
N MET A 98 39.95 3.23 26.94
CA MET A 98 40.84 3.18 28.11
C MET A 98 41.44 1.78 28.34
N PHE A 99 40.74 0.72 27.93
CA PHE A 99 41.24 -0.65 27.95
C PHE A 99 41.70 -1.05 26.56
N GLY A 100 42.89 -0.59 26.16
CA GLY A 100 43.50 -0.92 24.88
C GLY A 100 43.53 -2.44 24.67
N LEU A 101 42.77 -2.93 23.68
CA LEU A 101 42.76 -4.34 23.32
C LEU A 101 44.04 -4.68 22.53
N PRO A 102 44.76 -5.77 22.88
CA PRO A 102 45.98 -6.16 22.19
C PRO A 102 45.66 -6.62 20.76
N ARG A 103 46.43 -6.12 19.79
CA ARG A 103 46.48 -6.65 18.43
C ARG A 103 47.06 -8.07 18.49
N HIS A 104 46.28 -9.09 18.13
CA HIS A 104 46.83 -10.43 17.91
C HIS A 104 46.83 -10.78 16.42
N GLN A 105 48.06 -11.00 15.93
CA GLN A 105 48.44 -11.47 14.61
C GLN A 105 47.99 -12.91 14.35
N ASP A 106 47.61 -13.15 13.09
CA ASP A 106 47.32 -14.43 12.45
C ASP A 106 48.52 -15.40 12.47
N SER A 107 48.29 -16.69 12.79
CA SER A 107 48.91 -17.91 12.18
C SER A 107 48.54 -19.19 12.99
N PRO A 108 48.05 -20.29 12.36
CA PRO A 108 47.96 -21.63 12.97
C PRO A 108 49.17 -22.51 12.56
N PRO A 109 49.57 -23.57 13.32
CA PRO A 109 49.09 -24.94 13.02
C PRO A 109 49.11 -26.01 14.18
N ASP A 110 48.38 -27.12 13.93
CA ASP A 110 48.58 -28.56 14.28
C ASP A 110 48.49 -29.19 15.71
N LEU A 111 47.39 -29.95 15.93
CA LEU A 111 47.22 -31.36 16.45
C LEU A 111 47.71 -31.81 17.87
N PRO A 112 47.23 -32.94 18.47
CA PRO A 112 45.95 -33.69 18.36
C PRO A 112 45.30 -34.14 19.72
N GLU A 113 44.04 -34.61 19.61
CA GLU A 113 43.25 -35.56 20.44
C GLU A 113 43.55 -35.79 21.93
N GLU A 114 42.56 -35.48 22.79
CA GLU A 114 42.19 -36.40 23.88
C GLU A 114 40.70 -36.29 24.26
N GLN A 115 40.16 -37.45 24.63
CA GLN A 115 38.76 -37.81 24.76
C GLN A 115 38.12 -37.19 26.01
N ILE A 116 36.87 -36.70 25.90
CA ILE A 116 35.86 -36.87 26.97
C ILE A 116 34.47 -36.96 26.31
N GLN A 117 33.90 -38.13 26.51
CA GLN A 117 32.54 -38.55 26.22
C GLN A 117 31.64 -38.01 27.34
N MET A 118 30.51 -37.35 27.01
CA MET A 118 29.23 -37.56 27.71
C MET A 118 28.09 -36.66 27.23
N VAL A 119 27.00 -37.36 26.87
CA VAL A 119 25.56 -37.03 27.01
C VAL A 119 24.91 -36.20 25.90
N ALA A 120 24.00 -36.89 25.23
CA ALA A 120 23.18 -36.48 24.10
C ALA A 120 22.08 -35.48 24.49
N VAL A 121 21.94 -34.46 23.65
CA VAL A 121 20.69 -33.71 23.44
C VAL A 121 20.63 -33.42 21.94
N GLU A 122 19.67 -34.02 21.23
CA GLU A 122 19.41 -33.73 19.81
C GLU A 122 18.89 -32.30 19.61
N PRO A 123 19.43 -31.56 18.62
CA PRO A 123 18.61 -30.61 17.88
C PRO A 123 18.68 -30.88 16.37
N LEU A 124 17.49 -30.93 15.79
CA LEU A 124 17.14 -30.97 14.36
C LEU A 124 18.21 -30.38 13.41
N SER A 125 18.56 -31.19 12.40
CA SER A 125 19.59 -30.97 11.38
C SER A 125 19.58 -29.58 10.72
N SER A 126 20.75 -28.91 10.74
CA SER A 126 21.06 -27.82 9.81
C SER A 126 21.35 -28.40 8.41
N TYR A 127 20.75 -27.81 7.38
CA TYR A 127 21.00 -28.17 5.99
C TYR A 127 22.39 -27.66 5.59
N ARG A 128 23.36 -28.57 5.42
CA ARG A 128 24.69 -28.26 4.89
C ARG A 128 24.62 -28.25 3.35
N VAL A 129 24.74 -27.07 2.74
CA VAL A 129 24.77 -26.93 1.27
C VAL A 129 26.22 -27.06 0.79
N GLU A 130 26.49 -28.08 -0.01
CA GLU A 130 27.80 -28.32 -0.60
C GLU A 130 27.93 -27.53 -1.91
N PHE A 131 28.84 -26.55 -1.95
CA PHE A 131 29.12 -25.79 -3.16
C PHE A 131 29.97 -26.66 -4.10
N ILE A 132 29.45 -26.97 -5.30
CA ILE A 132 30.17 -27.72 -6.32
C ILE A 132 31.43 -26.93 -6.70
N LYS A 133 32.60 -27.59 -6.67
CA LYS A 133 33.96 -27.00 -6.73
C LYS A 133 34.33 -26.33 -8.07
N GLU A 134 33.38 -26.07 -8.97
CA GLU A 134 33.60 -25.67 -10.37
C GLU A 134 32.71 -24.50 -10.89
N THR A 135 32.08 -23.69 -10.03
CA THR A 135 31.27 -22.55 -10.51
C THR A 135 32.06 -21.24 -10.66
N ASP A 136 31.83 -20.56 -11.79
CA ASP A 136 32.35 -19.23 -12.11
C ASP A 136 32.06 -18.21 -10.97
N GLU A 137 33.07 -17.43 -10.59
CA GLU A 137 32.92 -16.35 -9.61
C GLU A 137 32.10 -15.20 -10.21
N LEU A 138 30.91 -14.98 -9.65
CA LEU A 138 29.97 -13.95 -10.09
C LEU A 138 30.25 -12.59 -9.45
N SER A 139 30.00 -11.52 -10.21
CA SER A 139 29.92 -10.16 -9.67
C SER A 139 28.66 -9.97 -8.82
N ALA A 140 28.70 -8.99 -7.90
CA ALA A 140 27.55 -8.61 -7.09
C ALA A 140 26.31 -8.28 -7.94
N GLU A 141 26.51 -7.62 -9.09
CA GLU A 141 25.41 -7.28 -10.00
C GLU A 141 24.71 -8.52 -10.58
N GLN A 142 25.47 -9.55 -10.98
CA GLN A 142 24.90 -10.78 -11.51
C GLN A 142 24.08 -11.55 -10.48
N VAL A 143 24.55 -11.56 -9.22
CA VAL A 143 23.88 -12.22 -8.10
C VAL A 143 22.61 -11.49 -7.70
N PHE A 144 22.71 -10.18 -7.45
CA PHE A 144 21.66 -9.41 -6.79
C PHE A 144 20.70 -8.69 -7.73
N ARG A 145 20.96 -8.65 -9.04
CA ARG A 145 19.99 -8.10 -10.00
C ARG A 145 18.67 -8.86 -9.91
N ASN A 146 17.57 -8.17 -9.65
CA ASN A 146 16.22 -8.72 -9.42
C ASN A 146 16.10 -9.62 -8.16
N ALA A 147 17.11 -9.63 -7.28
CA ALA A 147 16.95 -10.21 -5.96
C ALA A 147 16.00 -9.33 -5.15
N PHE A 148 14.99 -9.93 -4.56
CA PHE A 148 13.98 -9.22 -3.75
C PHE A 148 14.02 -9.64 -2.28
N HIS A 149 14.73 -10.73 -1.97
CA HIS A 149 14.93 -11.22 -0.61
C HIS A 149 16.35 -11.75 -0.45
N LEU A 150 16.98 -11.35 0.65
CA LEU A 150 18.34 -11.70 1.05
C LEU A 150 18.29 -12.08 2.52
N GLU A 151 18.66 -13.30 2.84
CA GLU A 151 18.77 -13.80 4.22
C GLU A 151 20.21 -14.23 4.46
N GLN A 152 20.90 -13.54 5.37
CA GLN A 152 22.28 -13.89 5.74
C GLN A 152 22.25 -14.98 6.81
N ASP A 153 23.07 -16.01 6.64
CA ASP A 153 23.20 -17.08 7.62
C ASP A 153 23.83 -16.53 8.91
N LYS A 154 23.18 -16.80 10.06
CA LYS A 154 23.65 -16.35 11.37
C LYS A 154 24.97 -17.01 11.77
N ASP A 155 25.19 -18.24 11.31
CA ASP A 155 26.36 -19.05 11.68
C ASP A 155 27.48 -18.97 10.62
N ALA A 156 27.19 -18.37 9.45
CA ALA A 156 28.14 -18.21 8.35
C ALA A 156 27.97 -16.81 7.69
N PRO A 157 28.69 -15.77 8.16
CA PRO A 157 28.50 -14.40 7.68
C PRO A 157 28.82 -14.21 6.19
N ASP A 158 29.61 -15.10 5.59
CA ASP A 158 29.89 -15.09 4.15
C ASP A 158 28.85 -15.85 3.32
N SER A 159 27.86 -16.50 3.94
CA SER A 159 26.79 -17.25 3.29
C SER A 159 25.45 -16.49 3.35
N MET A 160 24.71 -16.46 2.25
CA MET A 160 23.38 -15.87 2.21
C MET A 160 22.46 -16.61 1.24
N VAL A 161 21.18 -16.67 1.56
CA VAL A 161 20.11 -17.14 0.68
C VAL A 161 19.58 -15.96 -0.11
N VAL A 162 19.55 -16.10 -1.43
CA VAL A 162 19.05 -15.09 -2.36
C VAL A 162 17.77 -15.63 -3.00
N LYS A 163 16.65 -14.89 -2.88
CA LYS A 163 15.46 -15.12 -3.72
C LYS A 163 15.37 -14.03 -4.77
N LYS A 164 15.23 -14.45 -6.02
CA LYS A 164 15.29 -13.61 -7.21
C LYS A 164 14.12 -13.93 -8.14
N LEU A 165 13.55 -12.88 -8.71
CA LEU A 165 12.55 -12.99 -9.76
C LEU A 165 13.25 -13.13 -11.10
N ASP A 166 12.97 -14.23 -11.81
CA ASP A 166 13.37 -14.39 -13.20
C ASP A 166 12.41 -13.60 -14.09
N THR A 167 12.94 -12.56 -14.74
CA THR A 167 12.14 -11.63 -15.55
C THR A 167 11.63 -12.25 -16.85
N ASN A 168 12.17 -13.40 -17.26
CA ASN A 168 11.78 -14.02 -18.53
C ASN A 168 10.50 -14.84 -18.39
N ASP A 169 10.33 -15.53 -17.25
CA ASP A 169 9.22 -16.44 -17.02
C ASP A 169 8.36 -16.07 -15.79
N GLY A 170 8.77 -15.05 -15.03
CA GLY A 170 8.11 -14.64 -13.78
C GLY A 170 8.33 -15.61 -12.61
N SER A 171 9.19 -16.62 -12.77
CA SER A 171 9.42 -17.62 -11.74
C SER A 171 10.36 -17.08 -10.65
N ILE A 172 10.03 -17.40 -9.42
CA ILE A 172 10.88 -17.14 -8.27
C ILE A 172 11.91 -18.27 -8.13
N LYS A 173 13.18 -17.89 -8.09
CA LYS A 173 14.33 -18.77 -7.86
C LYS A 173 14.98 -18.42 -6.52
N GLU A 174 15.37 -19.43 -5.77
CA GLU A 174 16.12 -19.34 -4.52
C GLU A 174 17.47 -20.02 -4.71
N PHE A 175 18.55 -19.43 -4.23
CA PHE A 175 19.88 -20.05 -4.26
C PHE A 175 20.75 -19.50 -3.13
N HIS A 176 21.63 -20.33 -2.61
CA HIS A 176 22.66 -19.88 -1.67
C HIS A 176 23.79 -19.20 -2.45
N VAL A 177 24.36 -18.14 -1.90
CA VAL A 177 25.63 -17.59 -2.37
C VAL A 177 26.62 -17.46 -1.24
N GLN A 178 27.88 -17.74 -1.56
CA GLN A 178 28.99 -17.58 -0.64
C GLN A 178 29.93 -16.50 -1.17
N ARG A 179 30.27 -15.53 -0.32
CA ARG A 179 31.28 -14.53 -0.63
C ARG A 179 32.67 -15.17 -0.58
N THR A 180 33.43 -14.95 -1.65
CA THR A 180 34.81 -15.42 -1.78
C THR A 180 35.78 -14.38 -1.22
N ALA A 181 37.02 -14.81 -0.92
CA ALA A 181 38.08 -13.90 -0.48
C ALA A 181 38.41 -12.81 -1.51
N SER A 182 38.14 -13.03 -2.81
CA SER A 182 38.31 -12.03 -3.88
C SER A 182 37.23 -10.93 -3.88
N GLY A 183 36.21 -11.03 -3.01
CA GLY A 183 35.05 -10.15 -2.99
C GLY A 183 33.97 -10.49 -4.02
N ARG A 184 34.15 -11.57 -4.80
CA ARG A 184 33.15 -12.13 -5.71
C ARG A 184 32.26 -13.16 -5.01
N TYR A 185 31.27 -13.71 -5.70
CA TYR A 185 30.30 -14.64 -5.13
C TYR A 185 30.30 -15.98 -5.87
N ARG A 186 30.24 -17.07 -5.11
CA ARG A 186 29.94 -18.41 -5.64
C ARG A 186 28.47 -18.71 -5.43
N LYS A 187 27.81 -19.15 -6.48
CA LYS A 187 26.41 -19.53 -6.46
C LYS A 187 26.27 -21.02 -6.22
N GLY A 188 25.47 -21.37 -5.22
CA GLY A 188 25.06 -22.73 -4.92
C GLY A 188 23.89 -23.20 -5.81
N PRO A 189 23.34 -24.39 -5.54
CA PRO A 189 22.24 -24.95 -6.30
C PRO A 189 21.01 -24.01 -6.32
N GLU A 190 20.38 -23.88 -7.50
CA GLU A 190 19.14 -23.13 -7.66
C GLU A 190 17.93 -24.01 -7.36
N ARG A 191 17.06 -23.54 -6.45
CA ARG A 191 15.74 -24.10 -6.18
C ARG A 191 14.67 -23.19 -6.76
N ARG A 192 13.78 -23.72 -7.59
CA ARG A 192 12.63 -22.96 -8.13
C ARG A 192 11.47 -23.04 -7.15
N LEU A 193 11.01 -21.89 -6.65
CA LEU A 193 9.94 -21.80 -5.64
C LEU A 193 8.54 -21.73 -6.26
N SER A 194 8.42 -21.51 -7.57
CA SER A 194 7.14 -21.38 -8.29
C SER A 194 6.97 -22.44 -9.38
N LYS A 195 5.73 -22.89 -9.59
CA LYS A 195 5.37 -23.95 -10.55
C LYS A 195 5.46 -23.42 -11.99
N LYS A 196 6.16 -24.12 -12.88
CA LYS A 196 6.29 -23.77 -14.30
C LYS A 196 4.90 -23.77 -14.94
N MET A 197 4.48 -22.65 -15.53
CA MET A 197 3.29 -22.61 -16.40
C MET A 197 3.61 -23.47 -17.65
N PRO A 198 2.77 -24.43 -18.05
CA PRO A 198 3.08 -25.33 -19.15
C PRO A 198 3.18 -24.57 -20.49
N GLU A 199 4.27 -24.81 -21.20
CA GLU A 199 4.61 -24.21 -22.49
C GLU A 199 3.71 -24.81 -23.58
N ARG A 200 2.95 -23.95 -24.28
CA ARG A 200 1.98 -24.35 -25.30
C ARG A 200 2.71 -24.84 -26.55
N VAL A 201 2.64 -26.15 -26.79
CA VAL A 201 3.05 -26.81 -28.03
C VAL A 201 2.19 -26.31 -29.20
N GLN A 202 2.84 -25.85 -30.27
CA GLN A 202 2.20 -25.48 -31.54
C GLN A 202 1.66 -26.73 -32.25
N PRO A 203 0.40 -26.78 -32.71
CA PRO A 203 -0.04 -27.82 -33.64
C PRO A 203 0.06 -27.32 -35.09
N GLN A 204 0.85 -28.04 -35.88
CA GLN A 204 0.91 -27.93 -37.34
C GLN A 204 -0.45 -28.18 -37.99
N GLU A 205 -0.67 -27.46 -39.08
CA GLU A 205 -1.81 -27.52 -40.00
C GLU A 205 -2.08 -28.94 -40.50
N THR A 206 -3.34 -29.36 -40.45
CA THR A 206 -3.91 -30.24 -41.48
C THR A 206 -5.42 -30.02 -41.57
N SER A 207 -5.83 -29.64 -42.78
CA SER A 207 -7.18 -29.34 -43.23
C SER A 207 -8.16 -30.49 -43.01
N ARG A 208 -9.38 -30.20 -42.52
CA ARG A 208 -10.68 -30.61 -43.11
C ARG A 208 -11.89 -30.26 -42.21
N SER A 209 -12.67 -29.30 -42.73
CA SER A 209 -14.14 -29.22 -42.78
C SER A 209 -15.01 -29.16 -41.50
N PRO A 210 -16.06 -28.32 -41.49
CA PRO A 210 -16.72 -27.87 -40.27
C PRO A 210 -17.75 -28.87 -39.78
N THR A 211 -17.63 -29.30 -38.53
CA THR A 211 -18.72 -29.99 -37.82
C THR A 211 -18.96 -29.24 -36.52
N THR A 212 -20.16 -28.68 -36.42
CA THR A 212 -20.78 -28.04 -35.24
C THR A 212 -20.39 -28.72 -33.93
N SER A 213 -19.60 -28.02 -33.10
CA SER A 213 -19.26 -28.43 -31.75
C SER A 213 -20.43 -28.18 -30.81
N PRO A 214 -20.86 -29.17 -30.01
CA PRO A 214 -21.78 -28.94 -28.91
C PRO A 214 -21.08 -28.17 -27.79
N THR A 215 -21.79 -27.19 -27.23
CA THR A 215 -21.44 -26.35 -26.07
C THR A 215 -20.80 -27.15 -24.93
N ASN A 216 -19.59 -26.75 -24.53
CA ASN A 216 -18.95 -27.21 -23.29
C ASN A 216 -19.77 -26.71 -22.08
N PRO A 217 -20.27 -27.60 -21.20
CA PRO A 217 -21.06 -27.22 -20.02
C PRO A 217 -20.23 -26.61 -18.86
N THR A 218 -18.95 -26.26 -19.08
CA THR A 218 -18.07 -25.70 -18.04
C THR A 218 -18.04 -24.16 -17.98
N SER A 219 -18.65 -23.45 -18.94
CA SER A 219 -18.65 -21.97 -18.99
C SER A 219 -19.80 -21.28 -18.26
N GLU A 220 -20.87 -22.00 -17.88
CA GLU A 220 -21.99 -21.38 -17.14
C GLU A 220 -21.63 -21.11 -15.67
N HIS A 221 -20.62 -21.79 -15.12
CA HIS A 221 -20.34 -21.78 -13.68
C HIS A 221 -19.51 -20.59 -13.19
N GLN A 222 -18.94 -19.78 -14.10
CA GLN A 222 -18.30 -18.50 -13.74
C GLN A 222 -19.20 -17.29 -14.04
N ALA A 223 -20.36 -17.52 -14.66
CA ALA A 223 -21.21 -16.51 -15.28
C ALA A 223 -21.69 -15.48 -14.27
N GLY A 224 -20.95 -14.37 -14.15
CA GLY A 224 -21.30 -13.21 -13.34
C GLY A 224 -20.14 -12.60 -12.56
N PHE A 225 -19.16 -13.40 -12.12
CA PHE A 225 -18.04 -12.89 -11.31
C PHE A 225 -16.80 -12.55 -12.13
N ILE A 226 -16.56 -13.28 -13.23
CA ILE A 226 -15.44 -13.07 -14.15
C ILE A 226 -15.95 -13.12 -15.59
N GLU A 227 -15.47 -12.24 -16.43
CA GLU A 227 -15.71 -12.17 -17.87
C GLU A 227 -14.39 -12.32 -18.64
N GLU A 228 -14.44 -13.02 -19.78
CA GLU A 228 -13.28 -13.19 -20.68
C GLU A 228 -12.00 -13.65 -19.95
N ASP A 229 -12.15 -14.47 -18.91
CA ASP A 229 -11.09 -15.02 -18.07
C ASP A 229 -10.22 -14.02 -17.27
N VAL A 230 -10.28 -12.72 -17.57
CA VAL A 230 -9.39 -11.70 -17.01
C VAL A 230 -10.10 -10.47 -16.47
N TYR A 231 -11.41 -10.30 -16.73
CA TYR A 231 -12.15 -9.13 -16.28
C TYR A 231 -13.08 -9.48 -15.13
N TRP A 232 -13.23 -8.57 -14.17
CA TRP A 232 -14.31 -8.67 -13.19
C TRP A 232 -15.66 -8.61 -13.90
N GLY A 233 -16.54 -9.55 -13.56
CA GLY A 233 -17.86 -9.65 -14.14
C GLY A 233 -18.87 -8.66 -13.54
N PRO A 234 -20.09 -8.57 -14.11
CA PRO A 234 -21.06 -7.55 -13.79
C PRO A 234 -21.50 -7.57 -12.33
N THR A 235 -21.53 -8.75 -11.69
CA THR A 235 -21.91 -8.89 -10.28
C THR A 235 -20.95 -8.12 -9.36
N VAL A 236 -19.66 -8.13 -9.66
CA VAL A 236 -18.65 -7.39 -8.88
C VAL A 236 -18.63 -5.92 -9.30
N GLU A 237 -18.60 -5.64 -10.61
CA GLU A 237 -18.50 -4.27 -11.12
C GLU A 237 -19.69 -3.39 -10.73
N GLN A 238 -20.92 -3.92 -10.74
CA GLN A 238 -22.12 -3.16 -10.34
C GLN A 238 -22.21 -2.95 -8.82
N ALA A 239 -21.57 -3.82 -8.03
CA ALA A 239 -21.57 -3.74 -6.58
C ALA A 239 -20.41 -2.92 -6.01
N LEU A 240 -19.47 -2.47 -6.85
CA LEU A 240 -18.38 -1.59 -6.44
C LEU A 240 -18.91 -0.28 -5.83
N PRO A 241 -18.27 0.23 -4.77
CA PRO A 241 -18.69 1.49 -4.16
C PRO A 241 -18.51 2.64 -5.13
N LYS A 242 -19.49 3.55 -5.15
CA LYS A 242 -19.40 4.77 -5.93
C LYS A 242 -18.29 5.65 -5.35
N GLY A 243 -17.21 5.81 -6.11
CA GLY A 243 -16.15 6.75 -5.80
C GLY A 243 -16.47 8.18 -6.21
N PHE A 244 -15.43 9.00 -6.35
CA PHE A 244 -15.54 10.38 -6.77
C PHE A 244 -15.80 10.48 -8.29
N ALA A 245 -16.88 11.16 -8.66
CA ALA A 245 -17.24 11.35 -10.06
C ALA A 245 -16.51 12.56 -10.67
N ALA A 246 -16.42 12.61 -12.00
CA ALA A 246 -15.78 13.73 -12.71
C ALA A 246 -16.42 15.10 -12.35
N LYS A 247 -17.73 15.13 -12.08
CA LYS A 247 -18.44 16.33 -11.61
C LYS A 247 -17.93 16.84 -10.26
N ASP A 248 -17.47 15.94 -9.38
CA ASP A 248 -16.96 16.29 -8.06
C ASP A 248 -15.60 16.98 -8.17
N GLN A 249 -14.85 16.66 -9.22
CA GLN A 249 -13.63 17.40 -9.53
C GLN A 249 -13.95 18.80 -10.04
N VAL A 250 -14.82 18.92 -11.04
CA VAL A 250 -15.11 20.24 -11.65
C VAL A 250 -15.68 21.20 -10.60
N SER A 251 -16.49 20.69 -9.66
CA SER A 251 -16.95 21.49 -8.52
C SER A 251 -15.81 21.86 -7.57
N TRP A 252 -14.89 20.94 -7.28
CA TRP A 252 -13.72 21.19 -6.42
C TRP A 252 -12.73 22.20 -7.02
N GLU A 253 -12.42 22.09 -8.30
CA GLU A 253 -11.54 23.03 -9.02
C GLU A 253 -12.11 24.45 -8.99
N ARG A 254 -13.41 24.59 -9.32
CA ARG A 254 -14.10 25.88 -9.24
C ARG A 254 -14.09 26.43 -7.82
N PHE A 255 -14.36 25.57 -6.83
CA PHE A 255 -14.34 25.97 -5.43
C PHE A 255 -12.96 26.49 -5.03
N VAL A 256 -11.89 25.74 -5.27
CA VAL A 256 -10.52 26.15 -4.91
C VAL A 256 -10.05 27.39 -5.68
N GLY A 257 -10.41 27.52 -6.96
CA GLY A 257 -9.95 28.61 -7.82
C GLY A 257 -10.69 29.94 -7.61
N GLU A 258 -12.00 29.90 -7.39
CA GLU A 258 -12.86 31.09 -7.49
C GLU A 258 -13.62 31.43 -6.20
N GLN A 259 -14.03 30.42 -5.42
CA GLN A 259 -15.00 30.61 -4.32
C GLN A 259 -14.38 30.48 -2.93
N GLY A 260 -13.35 29.64 -2.82
CA GLY A 260 -12.76 29.20 -1.57
C GLY A 260 -11.86 30.26 -0.97
N ARG A 261 -12.35 30.93 0.08
CA ARG A 261 -11.54 31.82 0.92
C ARG A 261 -10.99 31.07 2.12
N VAL A 262 -9.67 30.90 2.19
CA VAL A 262 -8.98 30.28 3.32
C VAL A 262 -9.01 31.24 4.51
N VAL A 263 -9.53 30.76 5.63
CA VAL A 263 -9.61 31.56 6.88
C VAL A 263 -8.62 31.10 7.94
N ARG A 264 -8.19 29.83 7.89
CA ARG A 264 -7.22 29.28 8.84
C ARG A 264 -6.48 28.06 8.29
N LEU A 265 -5.28 27.81 8.80
CA LEU A 265 -4.52 26.58 8.60
C LEU A 265 -4.29 25.88 9.94
N GLU A 266 -4.78 24.64 10.06
CA GLU A 266 -4.62 23.83 11.26
C GLU A 266 -3.57 22.73 11.05
N GLN A 267 -2.95 22.26 12.14
CA GLN A 267 -2.10 21.07 12.08
C GLN A 267 -2.95 19.84 11.74
N GLY A 268 -2.48 19.02 10.80
CA GLY A 268 -3.22 17.84 10.34
C GLY A 268 -2.66 17.32 9.02
N CYS A 269 -3.34 16.34 8.43
CA CYS A 269 -3.01 15.79 7.10
C CYS A 269 -1.61 15.17 7.01
N GLY A 270 -1.15 14.53 8.09
CA GLY A 270 0.10 13.75 8.10
C GLY A 270 1.32 14.57 8.51
N ARG A 271 2.20 14.89 7.54
CA ARG A 271 3.52 15.51 7.81
C ARG A 271 3.39 16.90 8.43
N MET A 272 4.40 17.31 9.21
CA MET A 272 4.40 18.61 9.91
C MET A 272 4.25 19.83 8.99
N GLN A 273 4.66 19.77 7.73
CA GLN A 273 4.46 20.87 6.77
C GLN A 273 3.08 20.85 6.11
N ASN A 274 2.37 19.71 6.13
CA ASN A 274 0.99 19.67 5.67
C ASN A 274 0.09 20.40 6.66
N ARG A 275 -0.98 20.97 6.13
CA ARG A 275 -1.97 21.70 6.94
C ARG A 275 -3.37 21.28 6.51
N MET A 276 -4.28 21.30 7.47
CA MET A 276 -5.71 21.31 7.19
C MET A 276 -6.10 22.75 6.88
N VAL A 277 -6.46 23.01 5.63
CA VAL A 277 -7.06 24.27 5.21
C VAL A 277 -8.52 24.25 5.62
N VAL A 278 -8.98 25.33 6.25
CA VAL A 278 -10.41 25.52 6.50
C VAL A 278 -10.84 26.80 5.80
N PHE A 279 -11.89 26.66 5.00
CA PHE A 279 -12.47 27.73 4.21
C PHE A 279 -13.56 28.47 4.99
N ALA A 280 -13.93 29.65 4.52
CA ALA A 280 -14.91 30.52 5.18
C ALA A 280 -16.30 29.88 5.34
N ASP A 281 -16.66 28.93 4.49
CA ASP A 281 -17.91 28.15 4.54
C ASP A 281 -17.84 26.93 5.49
N GLY A 282 -16.69 26.70 6.12
CA GLY A 282 -16.42 25.53 6.97
C GLY A 282 -15.93 24.29 6.22
N THR A 283 -15.87 24.33 4.88
CA THR A 283 -15.27 23.26 4.07
C THR A 283 -13.80 23.08 4.46
N ARG A 284 -13.30 21.84 4.39
CA ARG A 284 -11.93 21.48 4.77
C ARG A 284 -11.19 20.82 3.63
N ALA A 285 -9.88 21.07 3.55
CA ALA A 285 -8.99 20.41 2.61
C ALA A 285 -7.66 20.06 3.27
N CYS A 286 -7.08 18.95 2.86
CA CYS A 286 -5.68 18.66 3.16
C CYS A 286 -4.78 19.34 2.14
N ALA A 287 -3.96 20.27 2.62
CA ALA A 287 -2.96 20.93 1.82
C ALA A 287 -1.62 20.22 1.91
N ARG A 288 -1.08 19.90 0.73
CA ARG A 288 0.26 19.36 0.57
C ARG A 288 1.21 20.46 0.15
N TYR A 289 2.12 20.78 1.05
CA TYR A 289 3.19 21.73 0.83
C TYR A 289 4.52 20.99 0.78
N ARG A 290 5.30 21.19 -0.29
CA ARG A 290 6.60 20.55 -0.47
C ARG A 290 7.62 21.55 -0.97
N GLN A 291 8.87 21.34 -0.53
CA GLN A 291 10.01 22.08 -1.07
C GLN A 291 10.39 21.58 -2.46
N ASN A 292 10.25 20.28 -2.71
CA ASN A 292 10.54 19.65 -3.99
C ASN A 292 9.29 19.67 -4.89
N THR A 293 9.40 20.34 -6.03
CA THR A 293 8.36 20.46 -7.04
C THR A 293 7.92 19.11 -7.60
N ASP A 294 8.84 18.13 -7.69
CA ASP A 294 8.53 16.76 -8.15
C ASP A 294 7.42 16.11 -7.32
N GLN A 295 7.35 16.41 -6.02
CA GLN A 295 6.35 15.82 -5.12
C GLN A 295 4.97 16.47 -5.31
N ILE A 296 4.94 17.78 -5.56
CA ILE A 296 3.72 18.50 -5.94
C ILE A 296 3.21 17.99 -7.29
N GLN A 297 4.11 17.84 -8.27
CA GLN A 297 3.79 17.27 -9.58
C GLN A 297 3.34 15.81 -9.45
N GLY A 298 4.02 15.01 -8.64
CA GLY A 298 3.66 13.62 -8.36
C GLY A 298 2.24 13.49 -7.85
N GLU A 299 1.82 14.32 -6.90
CA GLU A 299 0.43 14.32 -6.40
C GLU A 299 -0.58 14.70 -7.49
N ILE A 300 -0.41 15.86 -8.11
CA ILE A 300 -1.44 16.39 -9.03
C ILE A 300 -1.53 15.60 -10.34
N PHE A 301 -0.41 15.15 -10.90
CA PHE A 301 -0.43 14.35 -12.12
C PHE A 301 -0.85 12.90 -11.86
N SER A 302 -0.60 12.35 -10.66
CA SER A 302 -1.19 11.06 -10.29
C SER A 302 -2.70 11.16 -10.18
N TYR A 303 -3.22 12.28 -9.62
CA TYR A 303 -4.65 12.56 -9.62
C TYR A 303 -5.24 12.58 -11.04
N TYR A 304 -4.65 13.37 -11.95
CA TYR A 304 -5.08 13.43 -13.36
C TYR A 304 -4.98 12.08 -14.08
N LEU A 305 -3.94 11.31 -13.82
CA LEU A 305 -3.81 9.97 -14.38
C LEU A 305 -4.96 9.07 -13.90
N GLY A 306 -5.27 9.09 -12.61
CA GLY A 306 -6.39 8.32 -12.05
C GLY A 306 -7.72 8.66 -12.72
N GLN A 307 -7.98 9.95 -12.98
CA GLN A 307 -9.16 10.39 -13.72
C GLN A 307 -9.19 9.84 -15.15
N LEU A 308 -8.06 9.92 -15.86
CA LEU A 308 -7.95 9.39 -17.23
C LEU A 308 -8.14 7.88 -17.30
N LEU A 309 -7.89 7.17 -16.19
CA LEU A 309 -8.03 5.72 -16.04
C LEU A 309 -9.39 5.29 -15.47
N ASN A 310 -10.33 6.21 -15.24
CA ASN A 310 -11.61 5.94 -14.56
C ASN A 310 -11.47 5.37 -13.13
N ILE A 311 -10.37 5.68 -12.46
CA ILE A 311 -10.15 5.28 -11.07
C ILE A 311 -10.76 6.35 -10.16
N SER A 312 -11.93 6.05 -9.60
CA SER A 312 -12.70 6.95 -8.74
C SER A 312 -12.26 6.93 -7.27
N ASN A 313 -11.13 6.29 -6.97
CA ASN A 313 -10.58 6.10 -5.61
C ASN A 313 -9.74 7.29 -5.11
N LEU A 314 -9.52 8.31 -5.95
CA LEU A 314 -8.75 9.51 -5.59
C LEU A 314 -9.67 10.68 -5.26
N ALA A 315 -9.48 11.25 -4.07
CA ALA A 315 -10.22 12.42 -3.63
C ALA A 315 -9.97 13.63 -4.55
N PRO A 316 -10.98 14.45 -4.86
CA PRO A 316 -10.83 15.66 -5.66
C PRO A 316 -9.67 16.51 -5.18
N SER A 317 -8.79 16.88 -6.11
CA SER A 317 -7.52 17.56 -5.81
C SER A 317 -7.27 18.66 -6.83
N ALA A 318 -6.91 19.85 -6.34
CA ALA A 318 -6.65 21.01 -7.18
C ALA A 318 -5.33 21.68 -6.77
N ALA A 319 -4.56 22.15 -7.74
CA ALA A 319 -3.34 22.91 -7.49
C ALA A 319 -3.66 24.41 -7.40
N THR A 320 -3.04 25.09 -6.45
CA THR A 320 -3.11 26.55 -6.29
C THR A 320 -1.78 27.09 -5.81
N VAL A 321 -1.59 28.40 -5.90
CA VAL A 321 -0.42 29.09 -5.34
C VAL A 321 -0.79 29.74 -4.02
N VAL A 322 0.11 29.66 -3.04
CA VAL A 322 0.02 30.44 -1.80
C VAL A 322 0.39 31.87 -2.13
N ASP A 323 -0.60 32.76 -2.13
CA ASP A 323 -0.43 34.19 -2.41
C ASP A 323 -1.28 35.03 -1.46
N THR A 324 -0.65 35.54 -0.40
CA THR A 324 -1.35 36.32 0.64
C THR A 324 -1.77 37.72 0.18
N SER A 325 -1.36 38.15 -1.02
CA SER A 325 -1.91 39.37 -1.63
C SER A 325 -3.32 39.17 -2.17
N THR A 326 -3.75 37.92 -2.37
CA THR A 326 -5.09 37.59 -2.87
C THR A 326 -6.09 37.42 -1.73
N PRO A 327 -7.38 37.77 -1.94
CA PRO A 327 -8.43 37.54 -0.95
C PRO A 327 -8.55 36.08 -0.48
N ASN A 328 -8.15 35.13 -1.33
CA ASN A 328 -8.24 33.70 -1.06
C ASN A 328 -7.32 33.26 0.10
N TRP A 329 -6.18 33.92 0.30
CA TRP A 329 -5.19 33.55 1.33
C TRP A 329 -4.91 34.64 2.35
N ALA A 330 -5.28 35.90 2.08
CA ALA A 330 -4.95 37.05 2.93
C ALA A 330 -5.34 36.88 4.40
N ALA A 331 -6.51 36.26 4.67
CA ALA A 331 -6.98 36.04 6.04
C ALA A 331 -6.13 35.03 6.84
N ALA A 332 -5.38 34.15 6.16
CA ALA A 332 -4.56 33.11 6.77
C ALA A 332 -3.05 33.45 6.83
N LEU A 333 -2.67 34.72 6.59
CA LEU A 333 -1.26 35.17 6.60
C LEU A 333 -0.51 34.77 7.90
N GLY A 334 -1.17 34.91 9.06
CA GLY A 334 -0.60 34.52 10.35
C GLY A 334 -0.28 33.02 10.41
N ASP A 335 -1.22 32.17 9.99
CA ASP A 335 -1.05 30.72 10.01
C ASP A 335 -0.05 30.22 8.95
N ILE A 336 0.01 30.87 7.78
CA ILE A 336 1.01 30.61 6.73
C ILE A 336 2.42 30.89 7.28
N THR A 337 2.58 32.02 7.97
CA THR A 337 3.84 32.41 8.62
C THR A 337 4.23 31.41 9.71
N GLN A 338 3.27 31.02 10.57
CA GLN A 338 3.49 30.01 11.61
C GLN A 338 3.83 28.63 11.01
N ALA A 339 3.24 28.28 9.86
CA ALA A 339 3.53 27.06 9.13
C ALA A 339 4.87 27.09 8.38
N GLN A 340 5.55 28.23 8.35
CA GLN A 340 6.79 28.47 7.59
C GLN A 340 6.62 28.18 6.09
N TRP A 341 5.43 28.43 5.55
CA TRP A 341 5.18 28.35 4.12
C TRP A 341 5.70 29.62 3.45
N LYS A 342 6.30 29.46 2.27
CA LYS A 342 6.81 30.59 1.48
C LYS A 342 5.73 31.09 0.52
N GLU A 343 5.69 32.40 0.31
CA GLU A 343 4.89 33.03 -0.74
C GLU A 343 5.23 32.47 -2.12
N ARG A 344 4.25 32.52 -3.04
CA ARG A 344 4.35 32.08 -4.43
C ARG A 344 4.78 30.61 -4.59
N ARG A 345 4.45 29.76 -3.62
CA ARG A 345 4.68 28.31 -3.69
C ARG A 345 3.42 27.57 -4.13
N PRO A 346 3.54 26.57 -5.02
CA PRO A 346 2.41 25.72 -5.36
C PRO A 346 2.10 24.75 -4.22
N VAL A 347 0.81 24.55 -3.98
CA VAL A 347 0.26 23.55 -3.06
C VAL A 347 -0.86 22.78 -3.74
N VAL A 348 -1.03 21.52 -3.38
CA VAL A 348 -2.20 20.72 -3.79
C VAL A 348 -3.19 20.67 -2.64
N LEU A 349 -4.41 21.11 -2.89
CA LEU A 349 -5.54 21.01 -1.97
C LEU A 349 -6.41 19.82 -2.35
N THR A 350 -6.34 18.77 -1.54
CA THR A 350 -7.20 17.59 -1.65
C THR A 350 -8.37 17.75 -0.70
N ARG A 351 -9.60 17.50 -1.18
CA ARG A 351 -10.79 17.57 -0.34
C ARG A 351 -10.64 16.68 0.89
N TRP A 352 -10.96 17.22 2.07
CA TRP A 352 -10.92 16.43 3.30
C TRP A 352 -12.02 15.38 3.32
N LEU A 353 -11.70 14.18 3.79
CA LEU A 353 -12.63 13.07 3.97
C LEU A 353 -12.68 12.67 5.45
N SER A 354 -13.88 12.45 5.95
CA SER A 354 -14.12 11.86 7.27
C SER A 354 -14.10 10.33 7.20
N ASP A 355 -14.06 9.70 8.39
CA ASP A 355 -14.37 8.27 8.56
C ASP A 355 -13.47 7.34 7.73
N LEU A 356 -12.18 7.67 7.72
CA LEU A 356 -11.14 6.87 7.07
C LEU A 356 -10.51 5.90 8.06
N GLU A 357 -10.52 4.62 7.71
CA GLU A 357 -9.90 3.53 8.45
C GLU A 357 -8.69 2.98 7.68
N PRO A 358 -7.62 2.51 8.36
CA PRO A 358 -6.50 1.87 7.68
C PRO A 358 -6.93 0.64 6.87
N ALA A 359 -6.40 0.47 5.66
CA ALA A 359 -6.69 -0.68 4.80
C ALA A 359 -5.58 -1.74 4.87
N GLY A 360 -5.94 -2.96 5.27
CA GLY A 360 -5.06 -4.14 5.27
C GLY A 360 -4.80 -4.69 3.87
N ILE A 361 -3.63 -5.30 3.65
CA ILE A 361 -3.32 -5.99 2.40
C ILE A 361 -4.14 -7.31 2.33
N PRO A 362 -4.90 -7.59 1.27
CA PRO A 362 -5.64 -8.83 1.15
C PRO A 362 -4.73 -10.05 1.03
N GLN A 363 -5.22 -11.19 1.51
CA GLN A 363 -4.47 -12.45 1.49
C GLN A 363 -3.95 -12.89 0.10
N PRO A 364 -4.64 -12.67 -1.04
CA PRO A 364 -4.04 -12.98 -2.35
C PRO A 364 -2.76 -12.18 -2.66
N PHE A 365 -2.56 -11.04 -1.99
CA PHE A 365 -1.37 -10.22 -2.08
C PHE A 365 -0.43 -10.39 -0.87
N GLN A 366 -0.67 -11.42 -0.03
CA GLN A 366 0.17 -11.83 1.10
C GLN A 366 0.41 -13.37 1.08
N PRO A 367 1.63 -13.92 1.09
CA PRO A 367 2.95 -13.46 0.61
C PRO A 367 3.19 -13.76 -0.89
N LEU A 368 4.39 -13.42 -1.39
CA LEU A 368 4.84 -13.26 -2.80
C LEU A 368 4.49 -14.37 -3.81
N GLU A 369 4.14 -15.57 -3.34
CA GLU A 369 3.89 -16.75 -4.17
C GLU A 369 2.45 -16.83 -4.68
N ARG A 370 1.59 -15.89 -4.28
CA ARG A 370 0.18 -15.88 -4.64
C ARG A 370 -0.10 -14.90 -5.77
N HIS A 371 -0.92 -15.38 -6.69
CA HIS A 371 -1.42 -14.65 -7.83
C HIS A 371 -2.92 -14.41 -7.61
N LEU A 372 -3.48 -13.41 -8.28
CA LEU A 372 -4.91 -13.25 -8.43
C LEU A 372 -5.26 -13.55 -9.88
N ASN A 373 -5.72 -14.77 -10.14
CA ASN A 373 -6.23 -15.20 -11.44
C ASN A 373 -7.67 -15.73 -11.30
N LYS A 374 -8.28 -16.11 -12.43
CA LYS A 374 -9.65 -16.68 -12.48
C LYS A 374 -9.84 -17.89 -11.56
N HIS A 375 -8.83 -18.72 -11.36
CA HIS A 375 -8.91 -19.90 -10.49
C HIS A 375 -8.92 -19.50 -9.02
N ASP A 376 -8.21 -18.45 -8.63
CA ASP A 376 -8.27 -17.92 -7.25
C ASP A 376 -9.65 -17.38 -6.93
N VAL A 377 -10.26 -16.65 -7.87
CA VAL A 377 -11.64 -16.18 -7.75
C VAL A 377 -12.61 -17.36 -7.69
N TRP A 378 -12.43 -18.35 -8.58
CA TRP A 378 -13.23 -19.58 -8.56
C TRP A 378 -13.13 -20.31 -7.21
N ASN A 379 -11.93 -20.48 -6.67
CA ASN A 379 -11.70 -21.09 -5.36
C ASN A 379 -12.42 -20.37 -4.22
N LEU A 380 -12.46 -19.03 -4.26
CA LEU A 380 -13.21 -18.23 -3.28
C LEU A 380 -14.73 -18.42 -3.42
N THR A 381 -15.22 -18.57 -4.66
CA THR A 381 -16.66 -18.68 -4.95
C THR A 381 -17.24 -20.10 -4.87
N ARG A 382 -16.39 -21.14 -4.82
CA ARG A 382 -16.81 -22.55 -4.82
C ARG A 382 -17.84 -22.89 -3.74
N HIS A 383 -17.75 -22.27 -2.57
CA HIS A 383 -18.69 -22.48 -1.45
C HIS A 383 -20.11 -21.96 -1.72
N MET A 384 -20.28 -20.92 -2.55
CA MET A 384 -21.62 -20.44 -2.92
C MET A 384 -22.38 -21.44 -3.81
N GLN A 385 -21.63 -22.24 -4.57
CA GLN A 385 -22.21 -23.16 -5.54
C GLN A 385 -22.75 -24.43 -4.86
N SER A 386 -22.09 -24.91 -3.80
CA SER A 386 -22.61 -26.05 -3.03
C SER A 386 -23.94 -25.75 -2.35
N GLU A 387 -24.17 -24.51 -1.93
CA GLU A 387 -25.42 -24.13 -1.24
C GLU A 387 -26.58 -23.90 -2.21
N ARG A 388 -26.33 -23.31 -3.39
CA ARG A 388 -27.37 -23.17 -4.43
C ARG A 388 -27.81 -24.50 -5.01
N GLN A 389 -26.90 -25.47 -5.16
CA GLN A 389 -27.26 -26.81 -5.61
C GLN A 389 -28.05 -27.60 -4.55
N ALA A 390 -27.73 -27.42 -3.26
CA ALA A 390 -28.47 -28.06 -2.16
C ALA A 390 -29.91 -27.52 -1.99
N GLN A 391 -30.16 -26.25 -2.32
CA GLN A 391 -31.51 -25.65 -2.25
C GLN A 391 -32.40 -25.97 -3.47
N SER A 392 -31.84 -26.56 -4.53
CA SER A 392 -32.57 -26.90 -5.76
C SER A 392 -33.08 -28.35 -5.84
N GLN A 393 -32.86 -29.17 -4.80
CA GLN A 393 -33.53 -30.47 -4.69
C GLN A 393 -34.78 -30.36 -3.83
N PRO A 394 -35.97 -30.76 -4.34
CA PRO A 394 -37.16 -30.88 -3.52
C PRO A 394 -36.96 -32.11 -2.63
N HIS A 395 -36.30 -31.95 -1.50
CA HIS A 395 -36.25 -33.00 -0.49
C HIS A 395 -37.67 -33.24 0.02
N GLY A 396 -38.34 -34.22 -0.59
CA GLY A 396 -38.95 -35.41 0.03
C GLY A 396 -39.49 -35.34 1.46
N LEU A 397 -39.90 -34.17 1.96
CA LEU A 397 -40.37 -33.95 3.33
C LEU A 397 -41.69 -34.71 3.59
N LEU A 398 -42.40 -35.11 2.53
CA LEU A 398 -43.62 -35.92 2.59
C LEU A 398 -43.38 -37.44 2.63
N LYS A 399 -42.13 -37.93 2.57
CA LYS A 399 -41.83 -39.39 2.62
C LYS A 399 -41.35 -39.88 4.00
N ARG A 400 -41.24 -38.99 4.99
CA ARG A 400 -40.86 -39.33 6.39
C ARG A 400 -41.95 -39.01 7.43
N LEU A 401 -43.11 -38.53 7.00
CA LEU A 401 -44.27 -38.23 7.88
C LEU A 401 -45.27 -39.40 8.00
N GLY A 402 -44.92 -40.61 7.54
CA GLY A 402 -45.82 -41.77 7.49
C GLY A 402 -45.50 -42.91 8.45
N ALA A 403 -44.55 -42.77 9.38
CA ALA A 403 -44.11 -43.88 10.23
C ALA A 403 -43.62 -43.39 11.60
N ALA A 404 -44.54 -43.11 12.53
CA ALA A 404 -44.35 -43.26 13.98
C ALA A 404 -45.56 -42.66 14.73
N SER A 405 -46.65 -43.42 14.76
CA SER A 405 -47.73 -43.25 15.73
C SER A 405 -47.35 -43.96 17.03
N SER A 406 -47.06 -43.22 18.11
CA SER A 406 -47.61 -43.46 19.45
C SER A 406 -47.11 -42.44 20.49
N PRO A 407 -47.94 -42.07 21.50
CA PRO A 407 -47.77 -40.88 22.32
C PRO A 407 -47.27 -41.17 23.74
N GLY A 408 -46.58 -40.21 24.38
CA GLY A 408 -46.34 -40.27 25.82
C GLY A 408 -45.36 -39.23 26.39
N SER A 409 -45.93 -38.22 27.08
CA SER A 409 -45.43 -37.53 28.28
C SER A 409 -44.08 -36.78 28.20
N ALA A 410 -44.06 -35.45 28.04
CA ALA A 410 -44.09 -34.43 29.09
C ALA A 410 -42.77 -34.23 29.89
N HIS A 411 -42.03 -33.15 29.61
CA HIS A 411 -41.86 -31.98 30.51
C HIS A 411 -40.72 -31.03 30.06
N GLN A 412 -41.13 -29.79 29.76
CA GLN A 412 -40.52 -28.48 30.04
C GLN A 412 -38.98 -28.34 30.13
N SER A 413 -38.41 -27.51 29.25
CA SER A 413 -37.58 -26.34 29.62
C SER A 413 -37.39 -25.38 28.44
N ASN A 414 -37.72 -24.11 28.67
CA ASN A 414 -37.62 -22.98 27.75
C ASN A 414 -36.17 -22.51 27.59
N ALA A 415 -35.71 -22.22 26.36
CA ALA A 415 -34.81 -21.10 26.06
C ALA A 415 -34.54 -20.97 24.53
N ILE A 416 -35.13 -19.92 23.95
CA ILE A 416 -34.61 -19.05 22.88
C ILE A 416 -34.44 -19.66 21.47
N GLU A 417 -35.38 -19.28 20.62
CA GLU A 417 -35.35 -19.34 19.16
C GLU A 417 -34.27 -18.40 18.58
N GLU A 418 -33.25 -18.96 17.94
CA GLU A 418 -32.50 -18.30 16.86
C GLU A 418 -32.40 -19.28 15.69
N THR A 419 -33.45 -19.32 14.88
CA THR A 419 -33.53 -20.15 13.68
C THR A 419 -33.82 -19.26 12.47
N GLY A 420 -32.76 -18.89 11.73
CA GLY A 420 -32.87 -18.64 10.28
C GLY A 420 -32.31 -17.33 9.69
N THR A 421 -30.98 -17.10 9.66
CA THR A 421 -30.36 -15.99 8.88
C THR A 421 -28.90 -16.25 8.38
N GLY A 422 -28.40 -17.49 8.40
CA GLY A 422 -26.97 -17.78 8.16
C GLY A 422 -26.45 -17.68 6.72
N THR A 423 -27.29 -17.86 5.70
CA THR A 423 -26.85 -17.98 4.29
C THR A 423 -26.81 -16.64 3.53
N GLU A 424 -27.70 -15.69 3.85
CA GLU A 424 -27.69 -14.37 3.21
C GLU A 424 -26.46 -13.54 3.62
N THR A 425 -26.03 -13.68 4.86
CA THR A 425 -24.86 -12.98 5.41
C THR A 425 -23.54 -13.51 4.81
N ALA A 426 -23.45 -14.82 4.57
CA ALA A 426 -22.27 -15.43 3.95
C ALA A 426 -22.06 -14.96 2.48
N ASN A 427 -23.14 -14.91 1.70
CA ASN A 427 -23.09 -14.41 0.32
C ASN A 427 -22.68 -12.93 0.27
N GLY A 428 -23.21 -12.10 1.17
CA GLY A 428 -22.83 -10.69 1.29
C GLY A 428 -21.34 -10.51 1.63
N ALA A 429 -20.82 -11.27 2.59
CA ALA A 429 -19.42 -11.20 3.00
C ALA A 429 -18.44 -11.60 1.88
N LEU A 430 -18.79 -12.62 1.08
CA LEU A 430 -17.96 -13.02 -0.06
C LEU A 430 -17.98 -11.99 -1.19
N VAL A 431 -19.15 -11.46 -1.55
CA VAL A 431 -19.25 -10.39 -2.56
C VAL A 431 -18.44 -9.18 -2.10
N GLN A 432 -18.50 -8.82 -0.81
CA GLN A 432 -17.69 -7.74 -0.25
C GLN A 432 -16.18 -8.01 -0.38
N ARG A 433 -15.73 -9.25 -0.20
CA ARG A 433 -14.34 -9.65 -0.42
C ARG A 433 -13.93 -9.52 -1.88
N LEU A 434 -14.79 -9.88 -2.83
CA LEU A 434 -14.52 -9.72 -4.27
C LEU A 434 -14.47 -8.24 -4.69
N ILE A 435 -15.36 -7.41 -4.14
CA ILE A 435 -15.35 -5.94 -4.29
C ILE A 435 -14.02 -5.37 -3.81
N GLU A 436 -13.52 -5.81 -2.65
CA GLU A 436 -12.21 -5.38 -2.15
C GLU A 436 -11.09 -5.78 -3.13
N LEU A 437 -11.05 -7.05 -3.58
CA LEU A 437 -10.04 -7.51 -4.54
C LEU A 437 -10.09 -6.74 -5.88
N ALA A 438 -11.28 -6.36 -6.35
CA ALA A 438 -11.43 -5.54 -7.54
C ALA A 438 -10.85 -4.13 -7.36
N GLN A 439 -11.08 -3.49 -6.22
CA GLN A 439 -10.45 -2.20 -5.91
C GLN A 439 -8.91 -2.30 -5.79
N TRP A 440 -8.42 -3.42 -5.23
CA TRP A 440 -6.98 -3.69 -5.16
C TRP A 440 -6.36 -3.95 -6.54
N SER A 441 -7.09 -4.54 -7.48
CA SER A 441 -6.60 -4.71 -8.86
C SER A 441 -6.31 -3.36 -9.53
N ASP A 442 -7.19 -2.37 -9.36
CA ASP A 442 -6.97 -1.00 -9.82
C ASP A 442 -5.81 -0.33 -9.09
N LEU A 443 -5.69 -0.52 -7.76
CA LEU A 443 -4.57 0.02 -6.97
C LEU A 443 -3.22 -0.47 -7.51
N ILE A 444 -3.09 -1.78 -7.76
CA ILE A 444 -1.84 -2.37 -8.25
C ILE A 444 -1.48 -1.82 -9.63
N VAL A 445 -2.46 -1.74 -10.54
CA VAL A 445 -2.24 -1.12 -11.86
C VAL A 445 -1.81 0.33 -11.70
N PHE A 446 -2.50 1.10 -10.86
CA PHE A 446 -2.21 2.51 -10.65
C PHE A 446 -0.82 2.74 -10.05
N ASP A 447 -0.51 2.07 -8.94
CA ASP A 447 0.78 2.14 -8.27
C ASP A 447 1.92 1.64 -9.16
N TYR A 448 1.67 0.63 -10.00
CA TYR A 448 2.63 0.24 -11.03
C TYR A 448 2.89 1.42 -11.96
N LEU A 449 1.87 2.01 -12.58
CA LEU A 449 2.03 3.10 -13.55
C LEU A 449 2.77 4.31 -12.97
N ILE A 450 2.43 4.74 -11.75
CA ILE A 450 3.07 5.88 -11.10
C ILE A 450 4.34 5.51 -10.32
N ALA A 451 4.67 4.23 -10.19
CA ALA A 451 5.76 3.75 -9.33
C ALA A 451 5.66 4.27 -7.87
N ASN A 452 4.48 4.16 -7.26
CA ASN A 452 4.28 4.60 -5.87
C ASN A 452 4.98 3.66 -4.90
N LEU A 453 5.96 4.19 -4.18
CA LEU A 453 6.80 3.42 -3.27
C LEU A 453 6.23 3.33 -1.85
N ASP A 454 5.32 4.22 -1.48
CA ASP A 454 4.92 4.47 -0.09
C ASP A 454 3.56 3.82 0.25
N ARG A 455 3.28 2.67 -0.37
CA ARG A 455 2.15 1.77 -0.10
C ARG A 455 2.63 0.32 0.01
N VAL A 456 2.10 -0.58 -0.82
CA VAL A 456 2.41 -2.03 -0.82
C VAL A 456 3.90 -2.29 -1.04
N VAL A 457 4.55 -1.53 -1.93
CA VAL A 457 6.00 -1.66 -2.16
C VAL A 457 6.82 -1.36 -0.91
N ASN A 458 6.38 -0.43 -0.05
CA ASN A 458 7.04 -0.21 1.23
C ASN A 458 6.85 -1.42 2.16
N ASN A 459 5.67 -2.04 2.23
CA ASN A 459 5.49 -3.28 2.99
C ASN A 459 6.42 -4.39 2.46
N LEU A 460 6.45 -4.61 1.14
CA LEU A 460 7.30 -5.61 0.48
C LEU A 460 8.79 -5.36 0.72
N TYR A 461 9.24 -4.11 0.62
CA TYR A 461 10.65 -3.77 0.88
C TYR A 461 11.05 -4.00 2.34
N ASN A 462 10.14 -3.78 3.30
CA ASN A 462 10.43 -4.04 4.71
C ASN A 462 10.26 -5.52 5.10
N PHE A 463 9.57 -6.33 4.28
CA PHE A 463 9.31 -7.75 4.56
C PHE A 463 10.59 -8.55 4.76
N GLN A 464 11.67 -8.18 4.07
CA GLN A 464 12.99 -8.80 4.23
C GLN A 464 13.58 -8.65 5.65
N TRP A 465 13.12 -7.66 6.43
CA TRP A 465 13.59 -7.40 7.80
C TRP A 465 12.54 -7.76 8.87
N ASN A 466 11.26 -7.79 8.49
CA ASN A 466 10.15 -8.07 9.38
C ASN A 466 9.00 -8.71 8.59
N ALA A 467 8.82 -10.03 8.71
CA ALA A 467 7.77 -10.75 8.00
C ALA A 467 6.35 -10.28 8.37
N ASP A 468 6.14 -9.84 9.61
CA ASP A 468 4.84 -9.38 10.11
C ASP A 468 4.38 -8.06 9.47
N ILE A 469 5.27 -7.35 8.75
CA ILE A 469 4.92 -6.09 8.08
C ILE A 469 3.85 -6.26 7.00
N MET A 470 3.70 -7.46 6.43
CA MET A 470 2.68 -7.73 5.44
C MET A 470 1.27 -7.79 6.07
N ALA A 471 1.18 -8.15 7.35
CA ALA A 471 -0.07 -8.11 8.10
C ALA A 471 -0.46 -6.69 8.56
N ALA A 472 0.48 -5.74 8.49
CA ALA A 472 0.20 -4.33 8.77
C ALA A 472 -0.57 -3.68 7.61
N PRO A 473 -1.40 -2.65 7.90
CA PRO A 473 -2.05 -1.86 6.84
C PRO A 473 -1.06 -1.30 5.84
N ALA A 474 -1.48 -1.21 4.58
CA ALA A 474 -0.70 -0.52 3.56
C ALA A 474 -0.67 0.97 3.87
N HIS A 475 0.53 1.55 3.89
CA HIS A 475 0.68 2.98 4.16
C HIS A 475 -0.05 3.83 3.11
N ASN A 476 -0.55 5.00 3.52
CA ASN A 476 -1.33 5.93 2.69
C ASN A 476 -2.56 5.33 1.98
N LEU A 477 -3.02 4.14 2.39
CA LEU A 477 -4.24 3.53 1.90
C LEU A 477 -5.24 3.47 3.04
N ALA A 478 -6.42 4.03 2.80
CA ALA A 478 -7.51 4.00 3.74
C ALA A 478 -8.77 3.45 3.09
N ARG A 479 -9.71 3.01 3.91
CA ARG A 479 -11.05 2.63 3.52
C ARG A 479 -12.03 3.60 4.18
N GLN A 480 -13.00 4.09 3.43
CA GLN A 480 -14.08 4.87 4.00
C GLN A 480 -15.07 3.92 4.69
N SER A 481 -15.33 4.10 5.99
CA SER A 481 -16.15 3.17 6.78
C SER A 481 -17.55 2.96 6.20
N ALA A 482 -18.20 4.04 5.75
CA ALA A 482 -19.58 4.00 5.27
C ALA A 482 -19.75 3.33 3.90
N SER A 483 -18.86 3.60 2.96
CA SER A 483 -18.99 3.13 1.57
C SER A 483 -18.12 1.92 1.26
N GLN A 484 -17.14 1.59 2.11
CA GLN A 484 -16.11 0.60 1.85
C GLN A 484 -15.22 0.92 0.62
N LEU A 485 -15.24 2.17 0.14
CA LEU A 485 -14.35 2.67 -0.89
C LEU A 485 -12.91 2.72 -0.36
N LEU A 486 -11.98 2.07 -1.05
CA LEU A 486 -10.56 2.27 -0.85
C LEU A 486 -10.16 3.64 -1.41
N VAL A 487 -9.44 4.43 -0.62
CA VAL A 487 -9.02 5.78 -0.96
C VAL A 487 -7.50 5.82 -1.10
N PHE A 488 -7.04 6.25 -2.27
CA PHE A 488 -5.63 6.27 -2.64
C PHE A 488 -5.02 7.61 -2.22
N LEU A 489 -4.53 7.68 -0.97
CA LEU A 489 -3.93 8.90 -0.39
C LEU A 489 -2.44 8.97 -0.66
N ASP A 490 -1.82 10.13 -0.49
CA ASP A 490 -0.37 10.35 -0.66
C ASP A 490 0.28 9.76 -1.92
N ASN A 491 0.01 10.39 -3.06
CA ASN A 491 0.57 10.01 -4.36
C ASN A 491 1.78 10.88 -4.75
N GLU A 492 2.34 11.65 -3.81
CA GLU A 492 3.46 12.57 -4.06
C GLU A 492 4.77 11.86 -4.42
N SER A 493 4.90 10.60 -4.00
CA SER A 493 6.04 9.74 -4.35
C SER A 493 5.91 9.13 -5.75
N GLY A 494 4.75 9.29 -6.39
CA GLY A 494 4.49 8.80 -7.74
C GLY A 494 5.16 9.65 -8.82
N LEU A 495 5.17 9.10 -10.03
CA LEU A 495 5.73 9.68 -11.24
C LEU A 495 7.17 10.14 -11.00
N LEU A 496 7.48 11.41 -11.22
CA LEU A 496 8.84 11.96 -11.23
C LEU A 496 9.74 11.41 -10.10
N HIS A 497 9.25 11.42 -8.86
CA HIS A 497 10.00 10.91 -7.72
C HIS A 497 10.19 9.38 -7.79
N GLY A 498 9.10 8.62 -7.94
CA GLY A 498 9.12 7.16 -8.05
C GLY A 498 9.96 6.66 -9.23
N TYR A 499 9.88 7.36 -10.37
CA TYR A 499 10.64 7.07 -11.59
C TYR A 499 12.16 7.20 -11.40
N ARG A 500 12.62 8.11 -10.54
CA ARG A 500 14.05 8.21 -10.18
C ARG A 500 14.55 6.99 -9.39
N LEU A 501 13.65 6.26 -8.75
CA LEU A 501 13.95 5.16 -7.85
C LEU A 501 13.63 3.78 -8.45
N LEU A 502 13.12 3.72 -9.69
CA LEU A 502 12.79 2.48 -10.38
C LEU A 502 13.93 1.47 -10.41
N LYS A 503 15.18 1.91 -10.59
CA LYS A 503 16.35 1.02 -10.58
C LYS A 503 16.42 0.15 -9.31
N LYS A 504 15.96 0.67 -8.17
CA LYS A 504 15.95 -0.05 -6.89
C LYS A 504 14.64 -0.79 -6.62
N TYR A 505 13.50 -0.24 -7.05
CA TYR A 505 12.18 -0.73 -6.62
C TYR A 505 11.34 -1.41 -7.69
N GLU A 506 11.76 -1.42 -8.96
CA GLU A 506 10.96 -1.97 -10.07
C GLU A 506 10.65 -3.46 -9.90
N ALA A 507 11.52 -4.23 -9.25
CA ALA A 507 11.29 -5.64 -8.99
C ALA A 507 10.02 -5.88 -8.15
N TYR A 508 9.74 -5.01 -7.17
CA TYR A 508 8.54 -5.12 -6.32
C TYR A 508 7.26 -4.74 -7.08
N HIS A 509 7.33 -3.69 -7.91
CA HIS A 509 6.22 -3.31 -8.77
C HIS A 509 5.90 -4.39 -9.80
N SER A 510 6.93 -4.91 -10.46
CA SER A 510 6.80 -5.97 -11.47
C SER A 510 6.19 -7.23 -10.87
N LEU A 511 6.64 -7.64 -9.68
CA LEU A 511 6.08 -8.79 -8.97
C LEU A 511 4.58 -8.63 -8.71
N LEU A 512 4.13 -7.47 -8.22
CA LEU A 512 2.71 -7.21 -7.99
C LEU A 512 1.89 -7.26 -9.29
N LEU A 513 2.42 -6.67 -10.37
CA LEU A 513 1.75 -6.68 -11.68
C LEU A 513 1.72 -8.08 -12.29
N ASP A 514 2.82 -8.83 -12.23
CA ASP A 514 2.93 -10.19 -12.78
C ASP A 514 2.02 -11.17 -12.03
N ASN A 515 1.74 -10.89 -10.76
CA ASN A 515 0.80 -11.64 -9.94
C ASN A 515 -0.67 -11.23 -10.12
N LEU A 516 -0.96 -10.23 -10.96
CA LEU A 516 -2.32 -9.79 -11.26
C LEU A 516 -2.77 -10.30 -12.63
N CYS A 517 -3.85 -11.08 -12.67
CA CYS A 517 -4.50 -11.57 -13.88
C CYS A 517 -6.03 -11.39 -13.89
N VAL A 518 -6.57 -10.62 -12.95
CA VAL A 518 -7.97 -10.16 -12.97
C VAL A 518 -7.99 -8.65 -12.84
N PHE A 519 -8.61 -7.97 -13.79
CA PHE A 519 -8.57 -6.52 -13.96
C PHE A 519 -9.99 -5.95 -14.09
N ARG A 520 -10.14 -4.66 -13.81
CA ARG A 520 -11.36 -3.95 -14.14
C ARG A 520 -11.35 -3.54 -15.60
N ARG A 521 -12.38 -3.94 -16.35
CA ARG A 521 -12.51 -3.62 -17.78
C ARG A 521 -12.50 -2.10 -18.04
N PRO A 522 -13.24 -1.26 -17.28
CA PRO A 522 -13.22 0.18 -17.50
C PRO A 522 -11.81 0.80 -17.43
N THR A 523 -10.99 0.33 -16.49
CA THR A 523 -9.61 0.78 -16.27
C THR A 523 -8.71 0.41 -17.43
N ILE A 524 -8.76 -0.85 -17.89
CA ILE A 524 -7.93 -1.32 -19.01
C ILE A 524 -8.35 -0.66 -20.33
N ASP A 525 -9.64 -0.46 -20.57
CA ASP A 525 -10.09 0.24 -21.77
C ASP A 525 -9.70 1.72 -21.74
N ALA A 526 -9.73 2.36 -20.56
CA ALA A 526 -9.23 3.71 -20.39
C ALA A 526 -7.72 3.80 -20.64
N LEU A 527 -6.96 2.81 -20.18
CA LEU A 527 -5.53 2.68 -20.43
C LEU A 527 -5.20 2.54 -21.93
N ARG A 528 -5.96 1.71 -22.67
CA ARG A 528 -5.86 1.58 -24.14
C ARG A 528 -6.14 2.90 -24.84
N ARG A 529 -7.22 3.60 -24.47
CA ARG A 529 -7.56 4.93 -25.01
C ARG A 529 -6.48 5.96 -24.71
N LEU A 530 -5.93 5.95 -23.50
CA LEU A 530 -4.86 6.86 -23.08
C LEU A 530 -3.58 6.60 -23.89
N ARG A 531 -3.22 5.34 -24.11
CA ARG A 531 -2.08 4.94 -24.94
C ARG A 531 -2.22 5.42 -26.38
N ALA A 532 -3.40 5.24 -26.97
CA ALA A 532 -3.69 5.64 -28.35
C ALA A 532 -3.72 7.17 -28.53
N ALA A 533 -4.29 7.91 -27.56
CA ALA A 533 -4.40 9.37 -27.62
C ALA A 533 -3.09 10.11 -27.26
N GLY A 534 -2.12 9.41 -26.65
CA GLY A 534 -0.87 9.97 -26.16
C GLY A 534 -0.99 10.47 -24.72
N ALA A 535 -0.47 9.68 -23.77
CA ALA A 535 -0.60 9.94 -22.33
C ALA A 535 -0.08 11.32 -21.91
N GLY A 536 1.10 11.72 -22.39
CA GLY A 536 1.68 13.03 -22.09
C GLY A 536 0.89 14.21 -22.63
N ARG A 537 0.23 14.06 -23.80
CA ARG A 537 -0.66 15.10 -24.35
C ARG A 537 -1.89 15.24 -23.45
N ARG A 538 -2.56 14.13 -23.16
CA ARG A 538 -3.78 14.12 -22.32
C ARG A 538 -3.55 14.68 -20.92
N LEU A 539 -2.43 14.35 -20.29
CA LEU A 539 -2.06 14.88 -18.97
C LEU A 539 -1.72 16.38 -19.01
N ARG A 540 -1.08 16.84 -20.09
CA ARG A 540 -0.80 18.26 -20.31
C ARG A 540 -2.07 19.06 -20.56
N ASP A 541 -2.96 18.58 -21.42
CA ASP A 541 -4.27 19.19 -21.68
C ASP A 541 -5.12 19.28 -20.40
N LEU A 542 -5.02 18.26 -19.53
CA LEU A 542 -5.62 18.27 -18.19
C LEU A 542 -5.02 19.39 -17.33
N PHE A 543 -3.71 19.39 -17.16
CA PHE A 543 -3.03 20.38 -16.36
C PHE A 543 -3.31 21.82 -16.84
N GLU A 544 -3.28 22.06 -18.15
CA GLU A 544 -3.50 23.37 -18.76
C GLU A 544 -4.93 23.88 -18.59
N ARG A 545 -5.93 23.00 -18.62
CA ARG A 545 -7.34 23.42 -18.45
C ARG A 545 -7.74 23.61 -17.00
N THR A 546 -7.13 22.87 -16.07
CA THR A 546 -7.54 22.86 -14.65
C THR A 546 -6.72 23.79 -13.77
N THR A 547 -5.60 24.33 -14.26
CA THR A 547 -4.72 25.21 -13.49
C THR A 547 -4.66 26.63 -14.06
N SER A 548 -4.55 27.61 -13.16
CA SER A 548 -4.42 29.02 -13.54
C SER A 548 -3.02 29.33 -14.09
N ALA A 549 -2.87 30.48 -14.76
CA ALA A 549 -1.56 30.94 -15.23
C ALA A 549 -0.52 31.01 -14.11
N GLY A 550 -0.90 31.56 -12.94
CA GLY A 550 0.01 31.66 -11.79
C GLY A 550 0.51 30.32 -11.26
N VAL A 551 -0.28 29.24 -11.34
CA VAL A 551 0.19 27.88 -11.00
C VAL A 551 1.21 27.41 -12.02
N ARG A 552 0.95 27.61 -13.33
CA ARG A 552 1.83 27.17 -14.41
C ARG A 552 3.18 27.91 -14.45
N ASP A 553 3.23 29.13 -13.94
CA ASP A 553 4.47 29.92 -13.82
C ASP A 553 5.45 29.32 -12.80
N VAL A 554 4.93 28.61 -11.78
CA VAL A 554 5.75 28.05 -10.67
C VAL A 554 5.79 26.52 -10.66
N LEU A 555 4.89 25.87 -11.38
CA LEU A 555 4.75 24.42 -11.46
C LEU A 555 4.78 23.99 -12.94
N PRO A 556 5.89 23.43 -13.44
CA PRO A 556 5.96 22.98 -14.83
C PRO A 556 5.09 21.73 -15.05
N SER A 557 4.78 21.44 -16.32
CA SER A 557 4.15 20.19 -16.70
C SER A 557 5.10 18.98 -16.54
N LEU A 558 4.60 17.76 -16.78
CA LEU A 558 5.42 16.56 -16.75
C LEU A 558 6.53 16.61 -17.81
N PRO A 559 7.80 16.33 -17.45
CA PRO A 559 8.89 16.30 -18.41
C PRO A 559 8.76 15.09 -19.36
N ASP A 560 9.24 15.23 -20.60
CA ASP A 560 9.12 14.19 -21.63
C ASP A 560 9.76 12.86 -21.22
N LYS A 561 10.83 12.89 -20.42
CA LYS A 561 11.44 11.69 -19.84
C LYS A 561 10.45 10.90 -18.98
N SER A 562 9.67 11.58 -18.14
CA SER A 562 8.65 10.93 -17.31
C SER A 562 7.49 10.43 -18.16
N VAL A 563 7.10 11.16 -19.21
CA VAL A 563 6.07 10.70 -20.16
C VAL A 563 6.52 9.41 -20.86
N LYS A 564 7.79 9.33 -21.30
CA LYS A 564 8.34 8.13 -21.93
C LYS A 564 8.26 6.92 -20.99
N ILE A 565 8.69 7.07 -19.74
CA ILE A 565 8.61 6.01 -18.72
C ILE A 565 7.15 5.59 -18.50
N LEU A 566 6.22 6.55 -18.38
CA LEU A 566 4.81 6.26 -18.23
C LEU A 566 4.28 5.42 -19.42
N VAL A 567 4.63 5.78 -20.66
CA VAL A 567 4.22 5.02 -21.85
C VAL A 567 4.77 3.59 -21.84
N GLU A 568 6.05 3.41 -21.51
CA GLU A 568 6.65 2.07 -21.37
C GLU A 568 5.92 1.22 -20.32
N ARG A 569 5.52 1.84 -19.21
CA ARG A 569 4.76 1.16 -18.14
C ARG A 569 3.32 0.84 -18.53
N ILE A 570 2.67 1.73 -19.29
CA ILE A 570 1.36 1.47 -19.89
C ILE A 570 1.45 0.24 -20.79
N ASP A 571 2.46 0.17 -21.65
CA ASP A 571 2.67 -0.96 -22.56
C ASP A 571 2.91 -2.27 -21.78
N ARG A 572 3.64 -2.22 -20.66
CA ARG A 572 3.85 -3.38 -19.78
C ARG A 572 2.56 -3.89 -19.13
N VAL A 573 1.70 -3.00 -18.64
CA VAL A 573 0.39 -3.39 -18.08
C VAL A 573 -0.49 -4.01 -19.15
N LEU A 574 -0.59 -3.41 -20.34
CA LEU A 574 -1.37 -3.96 -21.44
C LEU A 574 -0.83 -5.31 -21.92
N GLY A 575 0.50 -5.48 -21.95
CA GLY A 575 1.14 -6.76 -22.24
C GLY A 575 0.83 -7.82 -21.17
N GLN A 576 0.75 -7.46 -19.90
CA GLN A 576 0.33 -8.38 -18.84
C GLN A 576 -1.12 -8.83 -19.02
N VAL A 577 -2.05 -7.92 -19.35
CA VAL A 577 -3.45 -8.29 -19.64
C VAL A 577 -3.51 -9.31 -20.79
N GLN A 578 -2.78 -9.06 -21.89
CA GLN A 578 -2.72 -9.97 -23.03
C GLN A 578 -2.14 -11.35 -22.64
N LYS A 579 -1.08 -11.37 -21.84
CA LYS A 579 -0.49 -12.61 -21.30
C LYS A 579 -1.52 -13.41 -20.49
N CYS A 580 -2.28 -12.75 -19.61
CA CYS A 580 -3.32 -13.41 -18.80
C CYS A 580 -4.50 -13.92 -19.64
N GLN A 581 -4.89 -13.23 -20.73
CA GLN A 581 -5.94 -13.69 -21.64
C GLN A 581 -5.56 -14.97 -22.39
N GLY A 582 -4.27 -15.17 -22.64
CA GLY A 582 -3.75 -16.38 -23.29
C GLY A 582 -3.50 -17.57 -22.33
N SER A 583 -3.74 -17.39 -21.03
CA SER A 583 -3.46 -18.35 -19.94
C SER A 583 -4.72 -19.10 -19.50
#